data_AF-A0A509B3T9-F1
#
_entry.id   AF-A0A509B3T9-F1
#
_cell.length_a   1.000
_cell.length_b   1.000
_cell.length_c   1.000
_cell.angle_alpha   90.00
_cell.angle_beta   90.00
_cell.angle_gamma   90.00
#
_symmetry.space_group_name_H-M   'P 1'
#
loop_
_entity.id
_entity.type
_entity.pdbx_description
1 polymer ?
#
loop_
_entity_poly.entity_id
_entity_poly.type
_entity_poly.pdbx_seq_one_letter_code
_entity_poly.pdbx_strand_id
1 'polypeptide(L)'
;MFPTVPQKQLANRTLWLKKRLEDANNALAEHEKSRNHPDATLTAKGFVRLYSGVTSLDETMAATPKAVKIAMDNANERLAKACNLADLQSVPLALTNLTLANVKKAVEDTQIGLSKLPTFRPETEDDLDALPVGFIGECKNKTPRRSVTD
;
A
#
# COMPACT_ATOMS: atom_id res chain seq x y z
N MET A 1 -3.52 72.01 48.48
CA MET A 1 -2.44 72.32 47.53
C MET A 1 -1.93 71.00 46.98
N PHE A 2 -2.21 70.68 45.72
CA PHE A 2 -1.83 69.39 45.14
C PHE A 2 -0.32 69.40 44.83
N PRO A 3 0.44 68.34 45.17
CA PRO A 3 1.85 68.28 44.85
C PRO A 3 2.03 68.25 43.34
N THR A 4 2.72 69.24 42.78
CA THR A 4 3.06 69.28 41.36
C THR A 4 4.17 68.28 41.09
N VAL A 5 3.95 67.36 40.15
CA VAL A 5 5.00 66.45 39.72
C VAL A 5 6.09 67.29 39.05
N PRO A 6 7.36 67.20 39.49
CA PRO A 6 8.42 68.02 38.92
C PRO A 6 8.59 67.69 37.43
N GLN A 7 8.69 68.73 36.60
CA GLN A 7 8.62 68.65 35.13
C GLN A 7 9.60 67.66 34.49
N LYS A 8 10.76 67.44 35.12
CA LYS A 8 11.76 66.43 34.71
C LYS A 8 11.26 64.99 34.84
N GLN A 9 10.49 64.65 35.87
CA GLN A 9 9.92 63.30 36.05
C GLN A 9 8.86 62.99 35.00
N LEU A 10 8.04 63.97 34.64
CA LEU A 10 7.03 63.83 33.57
C LEU A 10 7.69 63.63 32.20
N ALA A 11 8.75 64.38 31.90
CA ALA A 11 9.53 64.21 30.67
C ALA A 11 10.14 62.80 30.55
N ASN A 12 10.73 62.27 31.63
CA ASN A 12 11.31 60.93 31.63
C ASN A 12 10.24 59.83 31.42
N ARG A 13 9.08 59.96 32.07
CA ARG A 13 7.96 59.02 31.91
C ARG A 13 7.42 59.02 30.49
N THR A 14 7.20 60.20 29.91
CA THR A 14 6.69 60.32 28.54
C THR A 14 7.69 59.79 27.51
N LEU A 15 8.99 60.00 27.71
CA LEU A 15 10.03 59.43 26.85
C LEU A 15 10.04 57.90 26.90
N TRP A 16 9.93 57.31 28.08
CA TRP A 16 9.86 55.85 28.24
C TRP A 16 8.63 55.26 27.53
N LEU A 17 7.47 55.90 27.69
CA LEU A 17 6.23 55.45 27.04
C LEU A 17 6.33 55.53 25.51
N LYS A 18 6.92 56.61 24.99
CA LYS A 18 7.19 56.76 23.55
C LYS A 18 8.10 55.66 23.04
N LYS A 19 9.21 55.42 23.74
CA LYS A 19 10.14 54.34 23.38
C LYS A 19 9.45 52.98 23.36
N ARG A 20 8.65 52.65 24.38
CA ARG A 20 7.92 51.37 24.41
C ARG A 20 6.86 51.23 23.33
N LEU A 21 6.19 52.32 22.98
CA LEU A 21 5.23 52.31 21.89
C LEU A 21 5.92 52.07 20.54
N GLU A 22 7.07 52.71 20.33
CA GLU A 22 7.89 52.54 19.14
C GLU A 22 8.43 51.11 19.03
N ASP A 23 8.96 50.55 20.12
CA ASP A 23 9.41 49.15 20.18
C ASP A 23 8.26 48.17 19.85
N ALA A 24 7.06 48.42 20.38
CA ALA A 24 5.88 47.60 20.11
C ALA A 24 5.43 47.68 18.64
N ASN A 25 5.42 48.89 18.07
CA ASN A 25 5.08 49.10 16.66
C ASN A 25 6.11 48.43 15.73
N ASN A 26 7.40 48.52 16.06
CA ASN A 26 8.45 47.85 15.29
C ASN A 26 8.31 46.33 15.38
N ALA A 27 8.04 45.77 16.56
CA ALA A 27 7.79 44.34 16.71
C ALA A 27 6.57 43.86 15.92
N LEU A 28 5.49 44.67 15.87
CA LEU A 28 4.32 44.37 15.05
C LEU A 28 4.65 44.39 13.55
N ALA A 29 5.39 45.41 13.09
CA ALA A 29 5.80 45.54 11.70
C ALA A 29 6.74 44.40 11.26
N GLU A 30 7.65 43.97 12.13
CA GLU A 30 8.53 42.82 11.89
C GLU A 30 7.74 41.50 11.83
N HIS A 31 6.80 41.29 12.75
CA HIS A 31 5.93 40.13 12.73
C HIS A 31 5.07 40.07 11.47
N GLU A 32 4.51 41.20 11.03
CA GLU A 32 3.73 41.27 9.79
C GLU A 32 4.56 40.87 8.56
N LYS A 33 5.78 41.40 8.44
CA LYS A 33 6.71 41.03 7.35
C LYS A 33 7.05 39.54 7.35
N SER A 34 7.21 38.95 8.54
CA SER A 34 7.45 37.51 8.71
C SER A 34 6.28 36.64 8.24
N ARG A 35 5.05 37.17 8.24
CA ARG A 35 3.85 36.40 7.85
C ARG A 35 3.53 36.43 6.36
N ASN A 36 4.27 37.19 5.56
CA ASN A 36 4.04 37.27 4.12
C ASN A 36 4.76 36.13 3.39
N HIS A 37 4.23 34.91 3.54
CA HIS A 37 4.68 33.75 2.78
C HIS A 37 3.67 33.34 1.71
N PRO A 38 4.14 32.94 0.51
CA PRO A 38 3.27 32.40 -0.53
C PRO A 38 2.71 31.02 -0.15
N ASP A 39 1.79 30.52 -0.97
CA ASP A 39 1.31 29.14 -0.86
C ASP A 39 2.44 28.13 -1.09
N ALA A 40 2.36 26.99 -0.41
CA ALA A 40 3.35 25.93 -0.59
C ALA A 40 3.21 25.27 -1.95
N THR A 41 4.35 24.81 -2.47
CA THR A 41 4.43 23.99 -3.67
C THR A 41 5.26 22.74 -3.34
N LEU A 42 5.32 21.79 -4.27
CA LEU A 42 6.17 20.61 -4.12
C LEU A 42 7.67 20.96 -4.00
N THR A 43 8.08 22.12 -4.53
CA THR A 43 9.49 22.55 -4.57
C THR A 43 9.83 23.68 -3.61
N ALA A 44 8.84 24.45 -3.16
CA ALA A 44 9.04 25.60 -2.27
C ALA A 44 8.09 25.55 -1.08
N LYS A 45 8.62 25.89 0.11
CA LYS A 45 7.86 25.97 1.36
C LYS A 45 6.86 27.14 1.29
N GLY A 46 5.71 26.97 1.94
CA GLY A 46 4.67 27.99 2.02
C GLY A 46 3.49 27.54 2.91
N PHE A 47 2.36 28.22 2.80
CA PHE A 47 1.13 27.84 3.53
C PHE A 47 0.24 26.89 2.73
N VAL A 48 -0.48 26.02 3.44
CA VAL A 48 -1.39 25.03 2.86
C VAL A 48 -2.68 24.99 3.66
N ARG A 49 -3.81 24.79 2.98
CA ARG A 49 -5.11 24.55 3.61
C ARG A 49 -5.28 23.07 3.92
N LEU A 50 -5.91 22.75 5.04
CA LEU A 50 -6.18 21.37 5.43
C LEU A 50 -7.53 20.91 4.88
N TYR A 51 -7.57 19.69 4.34
CA TYR A 51 -8.77 19.05 3.86
C TYR A 51 -8.95 17.65 4.49
N SER A 52 -10.19 17.34 4.89
CA SER A 52 -10.52 16.10 5.61
C SER A 52 -11.42 15.13 4.83
N GLY A 53 -11.74 15.44 3.57
CA GLY A 53 -12.44 14.50 2.68
C GLY A 53 -11.46 13.67 1.84
N VAL A 54 -12.00 12.75 1.05
CA VAL A 54 -11.21 11.82 0.20
C VAL A 54 -11.64 11.84 -1.27
N THR A 55 -12.48 12.79 -1.66
CA THR A 55 -13.07 12.87 -3.01
C THR A 55 -12.57 14.06 -3.84
N SER A 56 -11.77 14.96 -3.25
CA SER A 56 -11.21 16.10 -3.99
C SER A 56 -9.97 15.68 -4.79
N LEU A 57 -9.81 16.30 -5.96
CA LEU A 57 -8.65 16.18 -6.84
C LEU A 57 -7.67 17.35 -6.67
N ASP A 58 -7.93 18.26 -5.73
CA ASP A 58 -7.09 19.43 -5.49
C ASP A 58 -5.74 19.06 -4.88
N GLU A 59 -4.65 19.35 -5.59
CA GLU A 59 -3.27 19.11 -5.13
C GLU A 59 -2.70 20.23 -4.25
N THR A 60 -3.49 21.30 -4.04
CA THR A 60 -3.08 22.49 -3.26
C THR A 60 -3.39 22.39 -1.77
N MET A 61 -4.00 21.27 -1.33
CA MET A 61 -4.44 21.07 0.06
C MET A 61 -3.72 19.87 0.68
N ALA A 62 -3.45 19.96 1.98
CA ALA A 62 -2.86 18.86 2.73
C ALA A 62 -3.95 17.98 3.34
N ALA A 63 -3.78 16.66 3.20
CA ALA A 63 -4.67 15.69 3.82
C ALA A 63 -4.48 15.65 5.35
N THR A 64 -5.59 15.62 6.10
CA THR A 64 -5.56 15.39 7.55
C THR A 64 -5.45 13.89 7.88
N PRO A 65 -5.02 13.51 9.09
CA PRO A 65 -5.03 12.11 9.53
C PRO A 65 -6.40 11.44 9.40
N LYS A 66 -7.50 12.21 9.50
CA LYS A 66 -8.86 11.73 9.28
C LYS A 66 -9.09 11.28 7.83
N ALA A 67 -8.67 12.07 6.85
CA ALA A 67 -8.79 11.70 5.44
C ALA A 67 -7.96 10.44 5.13
N VAL A 68 -6.72 10.39 5.63
CA VAL A 68 -5.83 9.23 5.47
C VAL A 68 -6.44 7.97 6.07
N LYS A 69 -7.01 8.06 7.27
CA LYS A 69 -7.69 6.92 7.92
C LYS A 69 -8.86 6.43 7.09
N ILE A 70 -9.73 7.32 6.59
CA ILE A 70 -10.90 6.94 5.78
C ILE A 70 -10.45 6.21 4.50
N ALA A 71 -9.42 6.72 3.81
CA ALA A 71 -8.88 6.07 2.62
C ALA A 71 -8.29 4.69 2.93
N MET A 72 -7.55 4.57 4.04
CA MET A 72 -6.95 3.31 4.48
C MET A 72 -8.00 2.28 4.89
N ASP A 73 -9.04 2.69 5.61
CA ASP A 73 -10.14 1.81 6.03
C ASP A 73 -10.86 1.24 4.79
N ASN A 74 -11.20 2.08 3.80
CA ASN A 74 -11.78 1.64 2.52
C ASN A 74 -10.85 0.68 1.76
N ALA A 75 -9.54 0.94 1.73
CA ALA A 75 -8.58 0.04 1.10
C ALA A 75 -8.52 -1.33 1.80
N ASN A 76 -8.52 -1.35 3.14
CA ASN A 76 -8.52 -2.58 3.92
C ASN A 76 -9.80 -3.40 3.74
N GLU A 77 -10.96 -2.74 3.65
CA GLU A 77 -12.24 -3.40 3.36
C GLU A 77 -12.21 -4.12 2.00
N ARG A 78 -11.64 -3.47 0.98
CA ARG A 78 -11.51 -4.07 -0.37
C ARG A 78 -10.48 -5.20 -0.44
N LEU A 79 -9.43 -5.14 0.38
CA LEU A 79 -8.40 -6.18 0.46
C LEU A 79 -8.85 -7.40 1.28
N ALA A 80 -9.89 -7.27 2.10
CA ALA A 80 -10.34 -8.33 2.98
C ALA A 80 -10.57 -9.63 2.19
N LYS A 81 -9.91 -10.73 2.60
CA LYS A 81 -9.99 -12.03 1.91
C LYS A 81 -11.41 -12.55 1.73
N ALA A 82 -12.34 -12.14 2.60
CA ALA A 82 -13.76 -12.44 2.51
C ALA A 82 -14.45 -11.76 1.30
N CYS A 83 -13.89 -10.66 0.80
CA CYS A 83 -14.38 -9.92 -0.37
C CYS A 83 -13.71 -10.35 -1.68
N ASN A 84 -12.61 -11.11 -1.63
CA ASN A 84 -12.04 -11.72 -2.84
C ASN A 84 -13.08 -12.70 -3.40
N LEU A 85 -13.65 -12.40 -4.56
CA LEU A 85 -14.69 -13.18 -5.23
C LEU A 85 -16.12 -13.04 -4.64
N ALA A 86 -16.36 -12.05 -3.76
CA ALA A 86 -17.71 -11.81 -3.21
C ALA A 86 -18.72 -11.32 -4.27
N ASP A 87 -18.23 -10.84 -5.41
CA ASP A 87 -19.01 -10.46 -6.59
C ASP A 87 -19.46 -11.66 -7.44
N LEU A 88 -18.94 -12.85 -7.20
CA LEU A 88 -19.39 -14.06 -7.89
C LEU A 88 -20.82 -14.39 -7.47
N GLN A 89 -21.77 -14.16 -8.38
CA GLN A 89 -23.18 -14.55 -8.20
C GLN A 89 -23.35 -16.04 -7.89
N SER A 90 -22.45 -16.90 -8.41
CA SER A 90 -22.44 -18.34 -8.16
C SER A 90 -21.03 -18.90 -8.40
N VAL A 91 -20.41 -19.44 -7.35
CA VAL A 91 -19.10 -20.12 -7.44
C VAL A 91 -19.15 -21.30 -8.41
N PRO A 92 -20.19 -22.16 -8.42
CA PRO A 92 -20.34 -23.21 -9.43
C PRO A 92 -20.34 -22.68 -10.88
N LEU A 93 -21.07 -21.58 -11.15
CA LEU A 93 -21.14 -20.99 -12.49
C LEU A 93 -19.79 -20.41 -12.93
N ALA A 94 -19.06 -19.80 -12.01
CA ALA A 94 -17.71 -19.30 -12.28
C ALA A 94 -16.76 -20.46 -12.67
N LEU A 95 -16.84 -21.60 -11.97
CA LEU A 95 -16.04 -22.79 -12.29
C LEU A 95 -16.41 -23.39 -13.66
N THR A 96 -17.69 -23.36 -14.06
CA THR A 96 -18.10 -23.83 -15.39
C THR A 96 -17.64 -22.89 -16.50
N ASN A 97 -17.77 -21.58 -16.31
CA ASN A 97 -17.36 -20.57 -17.31
C ASN A 97 -15.85 -20.59 -17.56
N LEU A 98 -15.06 -20.91 -16.52
CA LEU A 98 -13.61 -21.07 -16.61
C LEU A 98 -13.19 -22.48 -17.09
N THR A 99 -14.14 -23.38 -17.40
CA THR A 99 -13.88 -24.78 -17.76
C THR A 99 -13.18 -25.63 -16.67
N LEU A 100 -13.09 -25.09 -15.46
CA LEU A 100 -12.43 -25.71 -14.29
C LEU A 100 -13.29 -26.79 -13.62
N ALA A 101 -14.59 -26.82 -13.91
CA ALA A 101 -15.50 -27.82 -13.33
C ALA A 101 -15.10 -29.26 -13.67
N ASN A 102 -14.70 -29.52 -14.92
CA ASN A 102 -14.27 -30.85 -15.37
C ASN A 102 -12.92 -31.24 -14.77
N VAL A 103 -12.00 -30.27 -14.64
CA VAL A 103 -10.68 -30.47 -14.01
C VAL A 103 -10.84 -30.80 -12.54
N LYS A 104 -11.72 -30.09 -11.81
CA LYS A 104 -12.02 -30.37 -10.40
C LYS A 104 -12.53 -31.80 -10.21
N LYS A 105 -13.51 -32.20 -11.03
CA LYS A 105 -14.08 -33.54 -10.99
C LYS A 105 -13.03 -34.61 -11.30
N ALA A 106 -12.19 -34.40 -12.31
CA ALA A 106 -11.12 -35.33 -12.66
C ALA A 106 -10.07 -35.48 -11.55
N VAL A 107 -9.73 -34.40 -10.82
CA VAL A 107 -8.83 -34.45 -9.67
C VAL A 107 -9.47 -35.16 -8.46
N GLU A 108 -10.76 -34.96 -8.22
CA GLU A 108 -11.49 -35.64 -7.14
C GLU A 108 -11.66 -37.14 -7.44
N ASP A 109 -12.04 -37.49 -8.67
CA ASP A 109 -12.25 -38.87 -9.13
C ASP A 109 -10.95 -39.68 -9.17
N THR A 110 -9.79 -39.03 -9.34
CA THR A 110 -8.48 -39.70 -9.34
C THR A 110 -7.95 -40.02 -7.93
N GLN A 111 -8.62 -39.63 -6.85
CA GLN A 111 -8.24 -39.96 -5.46
C GLN A 111 -6.81 -39.52 -5.05
N ILE A 112 -6.21 -38.60 -5.81
CA ILE A 112 -4.91 -37.98 -5.54
C ILE A 112 -5.17 -36.52 -5.21
N GLY A 113 -5.43 -36.23 -3.94
CA GLY A 113 -5.23 -34.86 -3.47
C GLY A 113 -3.82 -34.41 -3.88
N LEU A 114 -3.65 -33.12 -4.21
CA LEU A 114 -2.37 -32.56 -4.69
C LEU A 114 -1.15 -32.95 -3.81
N SER A 115 -1.40 -33.29 -2.52
CA SER A 115 -0.45 -33.78 -1.53
C SER A 115 0.01 -35.23 -1.67
N LYS A 116 -0.58 -36.03 -2.58
CA LYS A 116 -0.27 -37.45 -2.80
C LYS A 116 0.19 -37.76 -4.22
N LEU A 117 0.47 -36.75 -5.05
CA LEU A 117 1.06 -36.98 -6.36
C LEU A 117 2.36 -37.79 -6.17
N PRO A 118 2.52 -38.94 -6.84
CA PRO A 118 3.70 -39.76 -6.68
C PRO A 118 4.91 -38.97 -7.17
N THR A 119 5.87 -38.68 -6.29
CA THR A 119 7.22 -38.30 -6.71
C THR A 119 7.90 -39.58 -7.17
N PHE A 120 7.60 -40.01 -8.40
CA PHE A 120 8.27 -41.16 -9.00
C PHE A 120 9.71 -40.76 -9.33
N ARG A 121 10.63 -41.03 -8.40
CA ARG A 121 12.07 -41.05 -8.64
C ARG A 121 12.48 -42.52 -8.75
N PRO A 122 12.65 -43.07 -9.95
CA PRO A 122 13.17 -44.43 -10.10
C PRO A 122 14.65 -44.43 -9.67
N GLU A 123 15.01 -45.33 -8.76
CA GLU A 123 16.39 -45.46 -8.28
C GLU A 123 17.11 -46.63 -8.95
N THR A 124 16.37 -47.57 -9.57
CA THR A 124 16.89 -48.77 -10.24
C THR A 124 16.10 -49.13 -11.51
N GLU A 125 16.70 -49.95 -12.39
CA GLU A 125 16.05 -50.41 -13.65
C GLU A 125 14.81 -51.28 -13.36
N ASP A 126 14.81 -52.03 -12.26
CA ASP A 126 13.67 -52.86 -11.82
C ASP A 126 12.42 -52.02 -11.51
N ASP A 127 12.59 -50.74 -11.13
CA ASP A 127 11.47 -49.83 -10.85
C ASP A 127 10.67 -49.46 -12.12
N LEU A 128 11.25 -49.66 -13.32
CA LEU A 128 10.60 -49.35 -14.60
C LEU A 128 9.62 -50.45 -15.05
N ASP A 129 9.89 -51.71 -14.66
CA ASP A 129 9.04 -52.86 -14.98
C ASP A 129 7.78 -52.93 -14.10
N ALA A 130 7.78 -52.22 -12.98
CA ALA A 130 6.65 -52.09 -12.07
C ALA A 130 5.66 -50.97 -12.47
N LEU A 131 5.91 -50.26 -13.57
CA LEU A 131 5.04 -49.18 -14.01
C LEU A 131 3.70 -49.73 -14.56
N PRO A 132 2.57 -49.10 -14.23
CA PRO A 132 1.28 -49.50 -14.79
C PRO A 132 1.30 -49.40 -16.32
N VAL A 133 0.75 -50.44 -16.96
CA VAL A 133 0.63 -50.54 -18.42
C VAL A 133 0.04 -49.25 -19.01
N GLY A 134 0.85 -48.54 -19.80
CA GLY A 134 0.50 -47.24 -20.39
C GLY A 134 1.51 -46.11 -20.12
N PHE A 135 2.46 -46.29 -19.19
CA PHE A 135 3.47 -45.27 -18.84
C PHE A 135 4.84 -45.44 -19.54
N ILE A 136 5.05 -46.54 -20.27
CA ILE A 136 6.31 -46.79 -21.00
C ILE A 136 6.23 -46.11 -22.37
N GLY A 137 6.71 -44.86 -22.46
CA GLY A 137 7.06 -44.25 -23.74
C GLY A 137 8.28 -44.94 -24.34
N GLU A 138 8.19 -45.40 -25.58
CA GLU A 138 9.24 -46.14 -26.29
C GLU A 138 10.59 -45.38 -26.35
N CYS A 139 11.52 -45.70 -25.45
CA CYS A 139 12.94 -45.38 -25.63
C CYS A 139 13.64 -46.54 -26.34
N LYS A 140 13.44 -46.67 -27.66
CA LYS A 140 14.13 -47.67 -28.49
C LYS A 140 15.58 -47.26 -28.77
N ASN A 141 16.49 -47.57 -27.85
CA ASN A 141 17.91 -47.65 -28.20
C ASN A 141 18.26 -49.12 -28.44
N LYS A 142 18.21 -49.53 -29.72
CA LYS A 142 18.67 -50.85 -30.18
C LYS A 142 20.18 -50.97 -29.96
N THR A 143 20.59 -51.61 -28.87
CA THR A 143 21.94 -52.18 -28.79
C THR A 143 21.93 -53.50 -29.56
N PRO A 144 22.78 -53.73 -30.57
CA PRO A 144 22.71 -54.94 -31.38
C PRO A 144 23.15 -56.14 -30.55
N ARG A 145 22.27 -57.13 -30.44
CA ARG A 145 22.55 -58.44 -29.85
C ARG A 145 23.64 -59.13 -30.69
N ARG A 146 24.87 -59.22 -30.21
CA ARG A 146 25.88 -60.13 -30.79
C ARG A 146 25.47 -61.55 -30.42
N SER A 147 25.06 -62.33 -31.41
CA SER A 147 25.04 -63.79 -31.32
C SER A 147 26.49 -64.28 -31.40
N VAL A 148 26.99 -64.92 -30.34
CA VAL A 148 28.16 -65.78 -30.43
C VAL A 148 27.63 -67.20 -30.30
N THR A 149 27.71 -67.93 -31.41
CA THR A 149 27.57 -69.38 -31.50
C THR A 149 28.81 -70.05 -30.89
N ASP A 150 28.55 -71.23 -30.34
CA ASP A 150 29.45 -72.24 -29.75
C ASP A 150 30.09 -71.96 -28.38
#